data_AF-A0A2G9U7H6-F1
#
_entry.id   AF-A0A2G9U7H6-F1
#
_cell.length_a   1.000
_cell.length_b   1.000
_cell.length_c   1.000
_cell.angle_alpha   90.00
_cell.angle_beta   90.00
_cell.angle_gamma   90.00
#
_symmetry.space_group_name_H-M   'P 1'
#
loop_
_entity.id
_entity.type
_entity.pdbx_description
1 polymer ?
#
loop_
_entity_poly.entity_id
_entity_poly.type
_entity_poly.pdbx_seq_one_letter_code
_entity_poly.pdbx_strand_id
1 'polypeptide(L)'
;MCIFLVVLGTICAIIAAIILSQVLKPPKNAHFSWQAPEQYRGGQNNPVRIDMKADNDQIRLQMQGALPFKGNYITYYDFKTNRVAVIDETLKSNSKMCFVMPLDRSNLRDADTMRRAAGRSTNKDSQTKGWDESWQYLPAPMVVNGQKIFDPPIPECEGARWVQLDYVANNQKSA
;
A
#
# COMPACT_ATOMS: atom_id res chain seq x y z
N MET A 1 -42.46 24.17 -23.31
CA MET A 1 -42.14 23.90 -21.89
C MET A 1 -41.79 22.44 -21.63
N CYS A 2 -42.57 21.46 -22.11
CA CYS A 2 -42.27 20.03 -21.91
C CYS A 2 -40.92 19.57 -22.48
N ILE A 3 -40.54 20.04 -23.68
CA ILE A 3 -39.25 19.66 -24.30
C ILE A 3 -38.06 20.13 -23.46
N PHE A 4 -38.14 21.33 -22.88
CA PHE A 4 -37.09 21.88 -22.03
C PHE A 4 -36.90 21.07 -20.73
N LEU A 5 -38.00 20.64 -20.10
CA LEU A 5 -37.94 19.79 -18.90
C LEU A 5 -37.39 18.40 -19.19
N VAL A 6 -37.73 17.83 -20.36
CA VAL A 6 -37.17 16.54 -20.80
C VAL A 6 -35.66 16.65 -21.05
N VAL A 7 -35.20 17.72 -21.71
CA VAL A 7 -33.77 17.98 -21.94
C VAL A 7 -33.02 18.21 -20.63
N LEU A 8 -33.60 18.96 -19.69
CA LEU A 8 -32.98 19.16 -18.37
C LEU A 8 -32.88 17.85 -17.59
N GLY A 9 -33.94 17.04 -17.60
CA GLY A 9 -33.97 15.74 -16.93
C GLY A 9 -32.94 14.75 -17.47
N THR A 10 -32.76 14.69 -18.81
CA THR A 10 -31.75 13.82 -19.41
C THR A 10 -30.33 14.28 -19.10
N ILE A 11 -30.07 15.60 -19.10
CA ILE A 11 -28.77 16.15 -18.71
C ILE A 11 -28.45 15.79 -17.25
N CYS A 12 -29.38 15.98 -16.32
CA CYS A 12 -29.19 15.61 -14.91
C CYS A 12 -28.93 14.10 -14.75
N ALA A 13 -29.66 13.25 -15.47
CA ALA A 13 -29.46 11.80 -15.44
C ALA A 13 -28.08 11.39 -15.97
N ILE A 14 -27.61 12.00 -17.06
CA ILE A 14 -26.28 11.76 -17.61
C ILE A 14 -25.20 12.20 -16.62
N ILE A 15 -25.32 13.39 -16.03
CA ILE A 15 -24.37 13.89 -15.02
C ILE A 15 -24.33 12.96 -13.80
N ALA A 16 -25.50 12.54 -13.29
CA ALA A 16 -25.58 11.61 -12.18
C ALA A 16 -24.90 10.27 -12.51
N ALA A 17 -25.17 9.71 -13.69
CA ALA A 17 -24.55 8.46 -14.15
C ALA A 17 -23.02 8.58 -14.29
N ILE A 18 -22.52 9.70 -14.81
CA ILE A 18 -21.08 9.98 -14.91
C ILE A 18 -20.47 10.04 -13.51
N ILE A 19 -21.03 10.83 -12.60
CA ILE A 19 -20.53 10.96 -11.22
C ILE A 19 -20.54 9.59 -10.52
N LEU A 20 -21.65 8.86 -10.58
CA LEU A 20 -21.77 7.52 -9.99
C LEU A 20 -20.73 6.56 -10.57
N SER A 21 -20.53 6.54 -11.89
CA SER A 21 -19.57 5.65 -12.53
C SER A 21 -18.10 5.96 -12.19
N GLN A 22 -17.77 7.23 -11.95
CA GLN A 22 -16.43 7.66 -11.55
C GLN A 22 -16.18 7.45 -10.05
N VAL A 23 -17.17 7.66 -9.19
CA VAL A 23 -17.06 7.47 -7.74
C VAL A 23 -17.04 5.99 -7.35
N LEU A 24 -17.69 5.11 -8.12
CA LEU A 24 -17.77 3.68 -7.81
C LEU A 24 -16.51 2.89 -8.19
N LYS A 25 -15.71 3.37 -9.15
CA LYS A 25 -14.47 2.69 -9.55
C LYS A 25 -13.38 2.96 -8.51
N PRO A 26 -12.75 1.91 -7.93
CA PRO A 26 -11.64 2.11 -7.02
C PRO A 26 -10.54 2.93 -7.70
N PRO A 27 -9.89 3.88 -7.00
CA PRO A 27 -8.84 4.69 -7.60
C PRO A 27 -7.66 3.83 -8.04
N LYS A 28 -7.01 4.20 -9.14
CA LYS A 28 -5.70 3.63 -9.53
C LYS A 28 -4.54 4.32 -8.83
N ASN A 29 -4.70 5.59 -8.46
CA ASN A 29 -3.73 6.35 -7.70
C ASN A 29 -4.41 6.97 -6.48
N ALA A 30 -3.76 6.96 -5.33
CA ALA A 30 -4.26 7.63 -4.13
C ALA A 30 -3.09 8.21 -3.34
N HIS A 31 -3.33 9.34 -2.69
CA HIS A 31 -2.38 10.00 -1.81
C HIS A 31 -3.04 10.14 -0.45
N PHE A 32 -2.45 9.56 0.58
CA PHE A 32 -3.01 9.61 1.91
C PHE A 32 -1.89 9.72 2.94
N SER A 33 -2.28 10.16 4.13
CA SER A 33 -1.36 10.35 5.24
C SER A 33 -1.74 9.44 6.40
N TRP A 34 -0.73 9.11 7.19
CA TRP A 34 -0.91 8.41 8.45
C TRP A 34 -0.12 9.15 9.52
N GLN A 35 -0.81 9.59 10.56
CA GLN A 35 -0.19 10.21 11.72
C GLN A 35 -0.10 9.16 12.84
N ALA A 36 1.12 8.88 13.29
CA ALA A 36 1.33 7.97 14.41
C ALA A 36 0.63 8.48 15.69
N PRO A 37 0.29 7.61 16.65
CA PRO A 37 -0.10 8.04 18.00
C PRO A 37 0.97 8.93 18.66
N GLU A 38 0.56 9.89 19.48
CA GLU A 38 1.42 10.95 20.04
C GLU A 38 2.67 10.39 20.75
N GLN A 39 2.51 9.30 21.50
CA GLN A 39 3.60 8.65 22.22
C GLN A 39 4.75 8.14 21.32
N TYR A 40 4.51 7.95 20.02
CA TYR A 40 5.52 7.47 19.06
C TYR A 40 6.12 8.57 18.18
N ARG A 41 5.65 9.82 18.33
CA ARG A 41 6.05 10.93 17.46
C ARG A 41 7.33 11.62 17.87
N GLY A 42 7.81 11.42 19.10
CA GLY A 42 8.96 12.15 19.64
C GLY A 42 8.80 13.68 19.57
N GLY A 43 7.56 14.18 19.77
CA GLY A 43 7.24 15.62 19.71
C GLY A 43 7.04 16.20 18.30
N GLN A 44 7.16 15.40 17.25
CA GLN A 44 6.90 15.85 15.86
C GLN A 44 5.42 15.71 15.48
N ASN A 45 4.91 16.53 14.56
CA ASN A 45 3.54 16.40 14.03
C ASN A 45 3.52 16.22 12.51
N ASN A 46 4.64 15.76 11.94
CA ASN A 46 4.69 15.40 10.53
C ASN A 46 4.07 14.01 10.34
N PRO A 47 3.13 13.85 9.40
CA PRO A 47 2.58 12.54 9.08
C PRO A 47 3.50 11.78 8.14
N VAL A 48 3.40 10.46 8.18
CA VAL A 48 3.87 9.60 7.11
C VAL A 48 3.00 9.86 5.88
N ARG A 49 3.62 10.05 4.71
CA ARG A 49 2.89 10.22 3.45
C ARG A 49 3.00 8.95 2.63
N ILE A 50 1.89 8.53 2.03
CA ILE A 50 1.81 7.29 1.27
C ILE A 50 1.22 7.59 -0.11
N ASP A 51 2.00 7.29 -1.13
CA ASP A 51 1.60 7.36 -2.53
C ASP A 51 1.29 5.95 -3.03
N MET A 52 0.04 5.70 -3.38
CA MET A 52 -0.42 4.43 -3.96
C MET A 52 -0.48 4.54 -5.48
N LYS A 53 0.02 3.52 -6.17
CA LYS A 53 -0.23 3.25 -7.60
C LYS A 53 -0.66 1.80 -7.76
N ALA A 54 -1.75 1.56 -8.48
CA ALA A 54 -2.26 0.23 -8.78
C ALA A 54 -2.13 -0.09 -10.26
N ASP A 55 -1.55 -1.25 -10.54
CA ASP A 55 -1.53 -1.88 -11.86
C ASP A 55 -2.21 -3.25 -11.76
N ASN A 56 -3.48 -3.31 -12.18
CA ASN A 56 -4.35 -4.47 -12.04
C ASN A 56 -4.40 -4.99 -10.59
N ASP A 57 -3.91 -6.22 -10.37
CA ASP A 57 -3.84 -6.91 -9.08
C ASP A 57 -2.55 -6.65 -8.30
N GLN A 58 -1.68 -5.76 -8.80
CA GLN A 58 -0.47 -5.35 -8.10
C GLN A 58 -0.59 -3.89 -7.63
N ILE A 59 -0.33 -3.65 -6.35
CA ILE A 59 -0.42 -2.33 -5.73
C ILE A 59 0.92 -1.94 -5.14
N ARG A 60 1.47 -0.84 -5.63
CA ARG A 60 2.67 -0.18 -5.13
C ARG A 60 2.29 0.90 -4.13
N LEU A 61 2.85 0.84 -2.94
CA LEU A 61 2.81 1.90 -1.93
C LEU A 61 4.23 2.46 -1.75
N GLN A 62 4.39 3.77 -1.94
CA GLN A 62 5.62 4.48 -1.60
C GLN A 62 5.38 5.33 -0.38
N MET A 63 6.09 4.99 0.70
CA MET A 63 6.00 5.63 1.99
C MET A 63 7.17 6.61 2.16
N GLN A 64 6.84 7.86 2.42
CA GLN A 64 7.76 8.86 2.94
C GLN A 64 7.68 8.86 4.45
N GLY A 65 8.78 8.46 5.11
CA GLY A 65 8.83 8.25 6.55
C GLY A 65 8.69 9.53 7.36
N ALA A 66 8.01 9.39 8.50
CA ALA A 66 8.02 10.32 9.62
C ALA A 66 8.01 9.47 10.90
N LEU A 67 8.45 10.02 12.04
CA LEU A 67 8.52 9.25 13.29
C LEU A 67 7.21 8.48 13.57
N PRO A 68 7.29 7.18 13.88
CA PRO A 68 8.49 6.43 14.28
C PRO A 68 9.35 5.88 13.13
N PHE A 69 8.92 5.99 11.87
CA PHE A 69 9.67 5.51 10.72
C PHE A 69 10.77 6.50 10.32
N LYS A 70 12.03 6.09 10.45
CA LYS A 70 13.18 6.92 10.09
C LYS A 70 13.52 6.88 8.59
N GLY A 71 13.00 5.88 7.87
CA GLY A 71 13.32 5.61 6.47
C GLY A 71 12.12 5.75 5.54
N ASN A 72 12.41 5.76 4.25
CA ASN A 72 11.41 5.60 3.20
C ASN A 72 11.35 4.15 2.77
N TYR A 73 10.13 3.70 2.43
CA TYR A 73 9.88 2.32 2.07
C TYR A 73 9.01 2.25 0.83
N ILE A 74 9.27 1.27 -0.02
CA ILE A 74 8.38 0.93 -1.12
C ILE A 74 7.86 -0.48 -0.84
N THR A 75 6.55 -0.66 -0.92
CA THR A 75 5.92 -1.96 -0.73
C THR A 75 5.08 -2.30 -1.95
N TYR A 76 5.23 -3.52 -2.46
CA TYR A 76 4.38 -4.06 -3.50
C TYR A 76 3.50 -5.14 -2.91
N TYR A 77 2.19 -5.03 -3.10
CA TYR A 77 1.20 -6.04 -2.77
C TYR A 77 0.74 -6.66 -4.08
N ASP A 78 1.07 -7.93 -4.30
CA ASP A 78 0.65 -8.68 -5.47
C ASP A 78 -0.42 -9.69 -5.09
N PHE A 79 -1.66 -9.33 -5.44
CA PHE A 79 -2.85 -10.11 -5.16
C PHE A 79 -3.03 -11.28 -6.16
N LYS A 80 -2.26 -11.35 -7.25
CA LYS A 80 -2.27 -12.50 -8.15
C LYS A 80 -1.37 -13.62 -7.61
N THR A 81 -0.18 -13.27 -7.13
CA THR A 81 0.83 -14.24 -6.67
C THR A 81 0.79 -14.46 -5.16
N ASN A 82 -0.03 -13.69 -4.45
CA ASN A 82 -0.20 -13.72 -3.00
C ASN A 82 1.08 -13.40 -2.21
N ARG A 83 1.82 -12.39 -2.69
CA ARG A 83 3.10 -11.99 -2.13
C ARG A 83 3.15 -10.49 -1.87
N VAL A 84 3.98 -10.13 -0.90
CA VAL A 84 4.36 -8.75 -0.63
C VAL A 84 5.86 -8.63 -0.79
N ALA A 85 6.32 -7.61 -1.52
CA ALA A 85 7.72 -7.19 -1.48
C ALA A 85 7.84 -5.91 -0.66
N VAL A 86 8.83 -5.87 0.23
CA VAL A 86 9.21 -4.68 0.99
C VAL A 86 10.61 -4.27 0.57
N ILE A 87 10.76 -3.00 0.20
CA ILE A 87 12.01 -2.36 -0.20
C ILE A 87 12.29 -1.24 0.79
N ASP A 88 13.29 -1.44 1.64
CA ASP A 88 13.81 -0.41 2.52
C ASP A 88 14.83 0.44 1.77
N GLU A 89 14.50 1.72 1.52
CA GLU A 89 15.38 2.60 0.76
C GLU A 89 16.65 3.00 1.54
N THR A 90 16.69 2.79 2.86
CA THR A 90 17.87 3.06 3.70
C THR A 90 18.99 2.05 3.48
N LEU A 91 18.68 0.86 2.95
CA LEU A 91 19.65 -0.21 2.70
C LEU A 91 20.38 -0.06 1.34
N LYS A 92 19.97 0.93 0.52
CA LYS A 92 20.50 1.14 -0.83
C LYS A 92 22.00 1.44 -0.91
N SER A 93 22.62 1.92 0.17
CA SER A 93 24.04 2.33 0.18
C SER A 93 25.03 1.18 0.07
N ASN A 94 24.65 -0.04 0.49
CA ASN A 94 25.58 -1.18 0.56
C ASN A 94 25.21 -2.32 -0.40
N SER A 95 23.92 -2.56 -0.64
CA SER A 95 23.41 -3.47 -1.67
C SER A 95 21.91 -3.31 -1.79
N LYS A 96 21.34 -3.29 -3.00
CA LYS A 96 19.88 -3.29 -3.15
C LYS A 96 19.34 -4.61 -2.61
N MET A 97 18.47 -4.54 -1.61
CA MET A 97 17.82 -5.71 -1.01
C MET A 97 16.31 -5.59 -1.12
N CYS A 98 15.66 -6.69 -1.45
CA CYS A 98 14.20 -6.79 -1.47
C CYS A 98 13.77 -7.97 -0.60
N PHE A 99 12.87 -7.66 0.33
CA PHE A 99 12.30 -8.66 1.23
C PHE A 99 10.98 -9.14 0.65
N VAL A 100 10.73 -10.45 0.66
CA VAL A 100 9.46 -11.03 0.24
C VAL A 100 8.80 -11.75 1.40
N MET A 101 7.48 -11.61 1.49
CA MET A 101 6.66 -12.29 2.48
C MET A 101 5.32 -12.71 1.87
N PRO A 102 4.62 -13.71 2.43
CA PRO A 102 3.26 -14.01 2.03
C PRO A 102 2.34 -12.81 2.29
N LEU A 103 1.39 -12.57 1.39
CA LEU A 103 0.32 -11.61 1.61
C LEU A 103 -0.72 -12.19 2.57
N ASP A 104 -0.95 -11.52 3.70
CA ASP A 104 -2.05 -11.86 4.61
C ASP A 104 -3.39 -11.35 4.04
N ARG A 105 -4.25 -12.31 3.67
CA ARG A 105 -5.58 -12.06 3.11
C ARG A 105 -6.69 -11.93 4.15
N SER A 106 -6.39 -12.11 5.44
CA SER A 106 -7.39 -12.03 6.51
C SER A 106 -8.04 -10.65 6.57
N ASN A 107 -7.24 -9.59 6.39
CA ASN A 107 -7.67 -8.19 6.47
C ASN A 107 -7.72 -7.49 5.09
N LEU A 108 -6.96 -7.97 4.09
CA LEU A 108 -6.87 -7.39 2.75
C LEU A 108 -7.15 -8.45 1.69
N ARG A 109 -8.43 -8.62 1.35
CA ARG A 109 -8.89 -9.73 0.50
C ARG A 109 -8.40 -9.63 -0.95
N ASP A 110 -8.49 -8.44 -1.55
CA ASP A 110 -8.23 -8.21 -2.97
C ASP A 110 -7.77 -6.77 -3.25
N ALA A 111 -7.20 -6.55 -4.43
CA ALA A 111 -6.61 -5.27 -4.84
C ALA A 111 -7.67 -4.15 -4.88
N ASP A 112 -8.89 -4.48 -5.31
CA ASP A 112 -10.01 -3.53 -5.34
C ASP A 112 -10.40 -3.06 -3.93
N THR A 113 -10.43 -3.96 -2.96
CA THR A 113 -10.67 -3.62 -1.55
C THR A 113 -9.59 -2.68 -1.03
N MET A 114 -8.32 -2.96 -1.32
CA MET A 114 -7.21 -2.07 -0.94
C MET A 114 -7.33 -0.69 -1.58
N ARG A 115 -7.65 -0.63 -2.89
CA ARG A 115 -7.83 0.63 -3.62
C ARG A 115 -8.98 1.47 -3.07
N ARG A 116 -10.12 0.84 -2.74
CA ARG A 116 -11.25 1.52 -2.08
C ARG A 116 -10.86 2.05 -0.71
N ALA A 117 -10.12 1.27 0.07
CA ALA A 117 -9.63 1.70 1.38
C ALA A 117 -8.69 2.91 1.26
N ALA A 118 -7.72 2.86 0.33
CA ALA A 118 -6.82 3.97 0.05
C ALA A 118 -7.56 5.23 -0.38
N GLY A 119 -8.53 5.11 -1.30
CA GLY A 119 -9.35 6.25 -1.74
C GLY A 119 -10.17 6.90 -0.61
N ARG A 120 -10.67 6.08 0.32
CA ARG A 120 -11.37 6.59 1.53
C ARG A 120 -10.42 7.25 2.52
N SER A 121 -9.14 6.90 2.50
CA SER A 121 -8.11 7.47 3.38
C SER A 121 -7.56 8.80 2.88
N THR A 122 -7.71 9.13 1.60
CA THR A 122 -7.26 10.42 1.02
C THR A 122 -7.80 11.64 1.77
N ASN A 123 -9.02 11.55 2.29
CA ASN A 123 -9.67 12.65 3.02
C ASN A 123 -9.55 12.53 4.54
N LYS A 124 -8.65 11.67 5.04
CA LYS A 124 -8.45 11.46 6.48
C LYS A 124 -7.12 12.06 6.91
N ASP A 125 -7.20 13.13 7.70
CA ASP A 125 -6.02 13.84 8.20
C ASP A 125 -5.50 13.27 9.54
N SER A 126 -6.29 12.42 10.20
CA SER A 126 -5.89 11.73 11.42
C SER A 126 -6.58 10.38 11.56
N GLN A 127 -5.92 9.47 12.26
CA GLN A 127 -6.45 8.14 12.57
C GLN A 127 -6.20 7.87 14.06
N THR A 128 -7.25 7.47 14.78
CA THR A 128 -7.17 7.15 16.22
C THR A 128 -6.72 5.71 16.48
N LYS A 129 -6.74 4.87 15.45
CA LYS A 129 -6.39 3.45 15.45
C LYS A 129 -5.67 3.12 14.14
N GLY A 130 -4.93 2.02 14.09
CA GLY A 130 -4.23 1.58 12.87
C GLY A 130 -2.71 1.49 13.00
N TRP A 131 -2.19 1.45 14.23
CA TRP A 131 -0.84 1.00 14.50
C TRP A 131 -0.89 -0.44 14.99
N ASP A 132 -0.15 -1.32 14.33
CA ASP A 132 0.18 -2.65 14.83
C ASP A 132 1.65 -2.92 14.54
N GLU A 133 2.35 -3.50 15.50
CA GLU A 133 3.78 -3.79 15.41
C GLU A 133 3.97 -5.29 15.65
N SER A 134 4.40 -6.01 14.62
CA SER A 134 4.69 -7.44 14.71
C SER A 134 6.18 -7.69 14.50
N TRP A 135 6.74 -8.50 15.39
CA TRP A 135 8.12 -8.97 15.37
C TRP A 135 8.16 -10.48 15.16
N GLN A 136 7.42 -10.97 14.17
CA GLN A 136 7.19 -12.41 13.98
C GLN A 136 7.78 -12.89 12.65
N TYR A 137 8.92 -12.33 12.24
CA TYR A 137 9.54 -12.67 10.96
C TYR A 137 11.04 -12.96 11.13
N LEU A 138 11.50 -14.07 10.53
CA LEU A 138 12.92 -14.39 10.41
C LEU A 138 13.37 -14.31 8.94
N PRO A 139 14.55 -13.72 8.68
CA PRO A 139 15.09 -13.66 7.33
C PRO A 139 15.69 -15.02 6.93
N ALA A 140 15.34 -15.50 5.75
CA ALA A 140 15.92 -16.68 5.10
C ALA A 140 16.47 -16.33 3.72
N PRO A 141 17.61 -16.89 3.30
CA PRO A 141 18.13 -16.71 1.95
C PRO A 141 17.18 -17.34 0.94
N MET A 142 16.99 -16.67 -0.19
CA MET A 142 16.19 -17.21 -1.29
C MET A 142 17.08 -17.90 -2.32
N VAL A 143 16.65 -19.09 -2.75
CA VAL A 143 17.29 -19.85 -3.84
C VAL A 143 16.78 -19.40 -5.21
N VAL A 144 15.56 -18.85 -5.28
CA VAL A 144 14.92 -18.39 -6.51
C VAL A 144 15.03 -16.87 -6.61
N ASN A 145 15.25 -16.35 -7.82
CA ASN A 145 15.18 -14.92 -8.08
C ASN A 145 13.73 -14.43 -7.85
N GLY A 146 13.55 -13.57 -6.84
CA GLY A 146 12.22 -13.06 -6.46
C GLY A 146 11.53 -12.26 -7.55
N GLN A 147 12.25 -11.74 -8.56
CA GLN A 147 11.64 -11.09 -9.72
C GLN A 147 10.63 -11.98 -10.46
N LYS A 148 10.86 -13.30 -10.48
CA LYS A 148 9.98 -14.26 -11.16
C LYS A 148 8.74 -14.62 -10.34
N ILE A 149 8.67 -14.17 -9.08
CA ILE A 149 7.57 -14.46 -8.18
C ILE A 149 6.43 -13.47 -8.37
N PHE A 150 6.74 -12.24 -8.79
CA PHE A 150 5.77 -11.15 -8.95
C PHE A 150 5.31 -11.02 -10.40
N ASP A 151 4.05 -10.59 -10.58
CA ASP A 151 3.46 -10.31 -11.88
C ASP A 151 2.66 -8.99 -11.85
N PRO A 152 3.18 -7.91 -12.48
CA PRO A 152 4.44 -7.83 -13.23
C PRO A 152 5.69 -7.87 -12.32
N PRO A 153 6.90 -8.08 -12.89
CA PRO A 153 8.17 -7.95 -12.17
C PRO A 153 8.34 -6.56 -11.54
N ILE A 154 9.05 -6.49 -10.41
CA ILE A 154 9.19 -5.25 -9.62
C ILE A 154 10.42 -4.45 -10.08
N PRO A 155 10.26 -3.26 -10.68
CA PRO A 155 11.39 -2.50 -11.22
C PRO A 155 12.43 -2.11 -10.17
N GLU A 156 12.01 -1.73 -8.96
CA GLU A 156 12.93 -1.29 -7.88
C GLU A 156 13.83 -2.42 -7.37
N CYS A 157 13.47 -3.67 -7.62
CA CYS A 157 14.21 -4.86 -7.21
C CYS A 157 15.10 -5.43 -8.31
N GLU A 158 15.28 -4.74 -9.43
CA GLU A 158 16.18 -5.20 -10.49
C GLU A 158 17.63 -5.23 -9.98
N GLY A 159 18.29 -6.39 -10.09
CA GLY A 159 19.62 -6.64 -9.54
C GLY A 159 19.68 -6.68 -8.01
N ALA A 160 18.54 -6.69 -7.31
CA ALA A 160 18.50 -6.76 -5.86
C ALA A 160 18.76 -8.19 -5.35
N ARG A 161 19.39 -8.29 -4.17
CA ARG A 161 19.42 -9.52 -3.40
C ARG A 161 18.05 -9.74 -2.75
N TRP A 162 17.49 -10.92 -2.95
CA TRP A 162 16.21 -11.29 -2.37
C TRP A 162 16.38 -12.02 -1.05
N VAL A 163 15.54 -11.65 -0.07
CA VAL A 163 15.48 -12.27 1.25
C VAL A 163 14.03 -12.61 1.54
N GLN A 164 13.75 -13.83 1.95
CA GLN A 164 12.42 -14.23 2.37
C GLN A 164 12.24 -13.92 3.85
N LEU A 165 11.06 -13.43 4.23
CA LEU A 165 10.66 -13.22 5.61
C LEU A 165 9.64 -14.30 5.97
N ASP A 166 10.08 -15.26 6.78
CA ASP A 166 9.25 -16.37 7.23
C ASP A 166 8.57 -16.02 8.54
N TYR A 167 7.25 -16.23 8.58
CA TYR A 167 6.47 -16.00 9.80
C TYR A 167 6.85 -17.04 10.87
N VAL A 168 7.07 -16.56 12.09
CA VAL A 168 7.34 -17.38 13.27
C VAL A 168 6.39 -17.02 14.40
N ALA A 169 5.94 -18.03 15.16
CA ALA A 169 5.01 -17.80 16.26
C ALA A 169 5.60 -16.92 17.37
N ASN A 170 6.91 -17.05 17.62
CA ASN A 170 7.59 -16.34 18.70
C ASN A 170 7.90 -14.89 18.33
N ASN A 171 7.69 -13.99 19.28
CA ASN A 171 8.05 -12.58 19.15
C ASN A 171 9.59 -12.41 19.24
N GLN A 172 10.19 -11.84 18.19
CA GLN A 172 11.62 -11.62 18.02
C GLN A 172 12.12 -10.30 18.64
N LYS A 173 11.26 -9.47 19.22
CA LYS A 173 11.64 -8.15 19.78
C LYS A 173 12.60 -8.25 20.96
N SER A 174 12.56 -9.37 21.68
CA SER A 174 13.34 -9.63 22.89
C SER A 174 14.13 -10.94 22.80
N ALA A 175 14.33 -11.47 21.60
CA ALA A 175 15.13 -12.67 21.36
C ALA A 175 16.63 -12.37 21.43
#